data_AF-A0A412WND7-F1
#
_entry.id   AF-A0A412WND7-F1
#
_cell.length_a   1.000
_cell.length_b   1.000
_cell.length_c   1.000
_cell.angle_alpha   90.00
_cell.angle_beta   90.00
_cell.angle_gamma   90.00
#
_symmetry.space_group_name_H-M   'P 1'
#
loop_
_entity.id
_entity.type
_entity.pdbx_description
1 polymer ?
#
loop_
_entity_poly.entity_id
_entity_poly.type
_entity_poly.pdbx_seq_one_letter_code
_entity_poly.pdbx_strand_id
1 'polypeptide(L)'
;MEINNDTKYTKVLVARYSPKNGCNVTEGEMLIVKPPVKEPNRELSYHFEGVMTGKKSRYGWVKMVPEYTLENYIDKYFKNISEKELIYLECMLSSISKLKVNTPVAVDYRQKSMGESIFVLHVHKIIFYEQD
;
A
#
# COMPACT_ATOMS: atom_id res chain seq x y z
N MET A 1 -1.38 18.32 4.59
CA MET A 1 -0.80 17.85 3.31
C MET A 1 -1.89 18.11 2.29
N GLU A 2 -1.66 18.97 1.31
CA GLU A 2 -2.64 19.21 0.25
C GLU A 2 -2.56 18.06 -0.75
N ILE A 3 -3.69 17.41 -1.02
CA ILE A 3 -3.78 16.30 -1.97
C ILE A 3 -3.80 16.90 -3.37
N ASN A 4 -2.90 16.46 -4.25
CA ASN A 4 -2.84 16.97 -5.62
C ASN A 4 -3.48 15.98 -6.60
N ASN A 5 -4.75 16.25 -6.97
CA ASN A 5 -5.52 15.42 -7.88
C ASN A 5 -5.02 15.43 -9.34
N ASP A 6 -4.22 16.42 -9.75
CA ASP A 6 -3.65 16.48 -11.10
C ASP A 6 -2.45 15.53 -11.29
N THR A 7 -1.99 14.90 -10.20
CA THR A 7 -0.86 13.96 -10.25
C THR A 7 -1.25 12.71 -11.03
N LYS A 8 -0.51 12.46 -12.11
CA LYS A 8 -0.66 11.28 -12.96
C LYS A 8 0.21 10.13 -12.46
N TYR A 9 -0.40 8.96 -12.28
CA TYR A 9 0.25 7.73 -11.86
C TYR A 9 0.20 6.68 -12.97
N THR A 10 1.22 5.83 -13.03
CA THR A 10 1.33 4.71 -14.00
C THR A 10 1.67 3.38 -13.33
N LYS A 11 1.65 3.35 -11.98
CA LYS A 11 2.11 2.20 -11.18
C LYS A 11 1.17 1.92 -10.03
N VAL A 12 0.84 0.65 -9.85
CA VAL A 12 0.05 0.12 -8.73
C VAL A 12 0.85 -0.96 -8.00
N LEU A 13 0.41 -1.33 -6.80
CA LEU A 13 0.85 -2.56 -6.16
C LEU A 13 -0.10 -3.70 -6.50
N VAL A 14 0.46 -4.86 -6.81
CA VAL A 14 -0.28 -6.11 -6.94
C VAL A 14 0.27 -7.17 -6.02
N ALA A 15 -0.60 -8.10 -5.63
CA ALA A 15 -0.23 -9.27 -4.86
C ALA A 15 0.50 -10.28 -5.74
N ARG A 16 1.44 -10.98 -5.13
CA ARG A 16 1.89 -12.30 -5.56
C ARG A 16 1.51 -13.30 -4.49
N TYR A 17 0.89 -14.41 -4.88
CA TYR A 17 0.45 -15.43 -3.95
C TYR A 17 1.69 -16.15 -3.38
N SER A 18 1.92 -15.97 -2.08
CA SER A 18 3.05 -16.57 -1.38
C SER A 18 2.67 -16.85 0.08
N PRO A 19 1.94 -17.95 0.34
CA PRO A 19 1.45 -18.28 1.69
C PRO A 19 2.56 -18.39 2.72
N LYS A 20 3.71 -18.97 2.34
CA LYS A 20 4.91 -19.09 3.18
C LYS A 20 5.41 -17.73 3.69
N ASN A 21 5.15 -16.66 2.94
CA ASN A 21 5.56 -15.29 3.24
C ASN A 21 4.39 -14.42 3.75
N GLY A 22 3.25 -15.02 4.10
CA GLY A 22 2.07 -14.29 4.57
C GLY A 22 1.36 -13.48 3.48
N CYS A 23 1.51 -13.84 2.21
CA CYS A 23 0.82 -13.22 1.08
C CYS A 23 -0.30 -14.16 0.59
N ASN A 24 -1.48 -14.04 1.21
CA ASN A 24 -2.62 -14.93 0.97
C ASN A 24 -3.66 -14.35 -0.02
N VAL A 25 -3.31 -13.24 -0.66
CA VAL A 25 -4.13 -12.54 -1.65
C VAL A 25 -3.98 -13.20 -3.01
N THR A 26 -5.01 -13.10 -3.85
CA THR A 26 -5.01 -13.68 -5.20
C THR A 26 -3.89 -13.10 -6.04
N GLU A 27 -3.22 -13.93 -6.83
CA GLU A 27 -2.16 -13.49 -7.75
C GLU A 27 -2.65 -12.35 -8.66
N GLY A 28 -1.89 -11.26 -8.74
CA GLY A 28 -2.20 -10.11 -9.58
C GLY A 28 -3.31 -9.19 -9.07
N GLU A 29 -3.93 -9.49 -7.92
CA GLU A 29 -4.93 -8.61 -7.31
C GLU A 29 -4.28 -7.30 -6.83
N MET A 30 -4.94 -6.17 -7.05
CA MET A 30 -4.43 -4.88 -6.61
C MET A 30 -4.45 -4.75 -5.09
N LEU A 31 -3.42 -4.11 -4.57
CA LEU A 31 -3.16 -3.94 -3.16
C LEU A 31 -3.24 -2.47 -2.76
N ILE A 32 -3.82 -2.20 -1.60
CA ILE A 32 -3.92 -0.87 -1.00
C ILE A 32 -3.42 -0.89 0.44
N VAL A 33 -3.02 0.28 0.95
CA VAL A 33 -2.76 0.46 2.39
C VAL A 33 -4.03 1.01 3.04
N LYS A 34 -4.45 0.39 4.14
CA LYS A 34 -5.48 0.96 5.02
C LYS A 34 -4.88 1.52 6.30
N PRO A 35 -5.46 2.60 6.85
CA PRO A 35 -5.05 3.12 8.13
C PRO A 35 -5.36 2.12 9.25
N PRO A 36 -4.52 2.07 10.30
CA PRO A 36 -4.76 1.19 11.43
C PRO A 36 -6.02 1.62 12.19
N VAL A 37 -6.83 0.62 12.59
CA VAL A 37 -8.10 0.80 13.32
C VAL A 37 -7.87 1.23 14.78
N LYS A 38 -6.70 0.93 15.36
CA LYS A 38 -6.28 1.32 16.72
C LYS A 38 -4.86 1.88 16.71
N GLU A 39 -4.55 2.76 17.66
CA GLU A 39 -3.17 3.23 17.86
C GLU A 39 -2.22 2.03 18.04
N PRO A 40 -1.06 2.00 17.35
CA PRO A 40 -0.09 0.91 17.39
C PRO A 40 0.50 0.65 18.78
N ASN A 41 -0.19 -0.14 19.60
CA ASN A 41 0.42 -0.80 20.74
C ASN A 41 1.12 -2.08 20.27
N ARG A 42 2.39 -1.90 19.89
CA ARG A 42 3.50 -2.87 19.89
C ARG A 42 3.57 -4.03 18.88
N GLU A 43 2.51 -4.48 18.21
CA GLU A 43 2.64 -5.61 17.25
C GLU A 43 1.70 -5.53 16.04
N LEU A 44 1.51 -4.34 15.46
CA LEU A 44 0.75 -4.27 14.21
C LEU A 44 1.59 -4.85 13.08
N SER A 45 1.31 -6.11 12.75
CA SER A 45 1.71 -6.70 11.49
C SER A 45 1.08 -5.86 10.37
N TYR A 46 1.89 -5.03 9.74
CA TYR A 46 1.47 -4.14 8.68
C TYR A 46 1.35 -4.94 7.39
N HIS A 47 0.19 -4.80 6.75
CA HIS A 47 -0.15 -5.52 5.54
C HIS A 47 -0.80 -4.56 4.57
N PHE A 48 -0.60 -4.84 3.29
CA PHE A 48 -1.52 -4.39 2.27
C PHE A 48 -2.80 -5.21 2.31
N GLU A 49 -3.87 -4.65 1.77
CA GLU A 49 -5.16 -5.31 1.63
C GLU A 49 -5.52 -5.42 0.14
N GLY A 50 -5.98 -6.60 -0.28
CA GLY A 50 -6.53 -6.81 -1.61
C GLY A 50 -7.81 -6.01 -1.81
N VAL A 51 -7.86 -5.20 -2.87
CA VAL A 51 -8.99 -4.31 -3.17
C VAL A 51 -10.30 -5.08 -3.34
N MET A 52 -10.24 -6.29 -3.90
CA MET A 52 -11.43 -7.09 -4.21
C MET A 52 -11.79 -8.04 -3.06
N THR A 53 -10.79 -8.66 -2.43
CA THR A 53 -10.99 -9.73 -1.47
C THR A 53 -10.92 -9.30 -0.01
N GLY A 54 -10.38 -8.11 0.27
CA GLY A 54 -10.08 -7.67 1.64
C GLY A 54 -8.99 -8.50 2.34
N LYS A 55 -8.35 -9.44 1.63
CA LYS A 55 -7.32 -10.32 2.20
C LYS A 55 -6.02 -9.54 2.42
N LYS A 56 -5.28 -9.95 3.44
CA LYS A 56 -4.01 -9.32 3.82
C LYS A 56 -2.85 -9.90 3.02
N SER A 57 -1.98 -9.02 2.55
CA SER A 57 -0.69 -9.36 1.96
C SER A 57 0.43 -8.60 2.68
N ARG A 58 1.44 -9.31 3.16
CA ARG A 58 2.59 -8.67 3.80
C ARG A 58 3.42 -7.83 2.81
N TYR A 59 3.42 -8.24 1.54
CA TYR A 59 4.22 -7.65 0.48
C TYR A 59 3.37 -7.32 -0.74
N GLY A 60 3.81 -6.34 -1.51
CA GLY A 60 3.24 -5.99 -2.81
C GLY A 60 4.33 -5.79 -3.85
N TRP A 61 3.99 -5.98 -5.13
CA TRP A 61 4.91 -5.80 -6.25
C TRP A 61 4.44 -4.69 -7.15
N VAL A 62 5.37 -3.83 -7.53
CA VAL A 62 5.08 -2.71 -8.44
C VAL A 62 4.73 -3.25 -9.82
N LYS A 63 3.55 -2.91 -10.32
CA LYS A 63 3.09 -3.24 -11.67
C LYS A 63 2.79 -1.96 -12.44
N MET A 64 3.18 -1.94 -13.71
CA MET A 64 2.83 -0.85 -14.62
C MET A 64 1.39 -1.01 -15.12
N VAL A 65 0.67 0.10 -15.20
CA VAL A 65 -0.71 0.18 -15.69
C VAL A 65 -0.89 1.43 -16.57
N PRO A 66 -1.97 1.51 -17.37
CA PRO A 66 -2.33 2.76 -18.05
C PRO A 66 -2.39 3.94 -17.09
N GLU A 67 -2.09 5.14 -17.59
CA GLU A 67 -2.10 6.37 -16.79
C GLU A 67 -3.45 6.62 -16.11
N TYR A 68 -3.42 7.07 -14.86
CA TYR A 68 -4.61 7.41 -14.08
C TYR A 68 -4.32 8.54 -13.07
N THR A 69 -5.37 9.26 -12.67
CA THR A 69 -5.34 10.21 -11.55
C THR A 69 -5.81 9.55 -10.26
N LEU A 70 -5.51 10.17 -9.12
CA LEU A 70 -5.99 9.67 -7.82
C LEU A 70 -7.52 9.54 -7.79
N GLU A 71 -8.24 10.52 -8.35
CA GLU A 71 -9.70 10.52 -8.50
C GLU A 71 -10.19 9.31 -9.32
N ASN A 72 -9.63 9.08 -10.51
CA ASN A 72 -9.98 7.91 -11.34
C ASN A 72 -9.75 6.58 -10.61
N TYR A 73 -8.74 6.51 -9.75
CA TYR A 73 -8.45 5.32 -8.96
C TYR A 73 -9.49 5.10 -7.87
N ILE A 74 -9.90 6.17 -7.19
CA ILE A 74 -10.91 6.12 -6.12
C ILE A 74 -12.25 5.70 -6.70
N ASP A 75 -12.72 6.38 -7.75
CA ASP A 75 -14.01 6.10 -8.38
C ASP A 75 -14.14 4.66 -8.86
N LYS A 76 -13.03 4.07 -9.31
CA LYS A 76 -13.01 2.71 -9.83
C LYS A 76 -13.05 1.64 -8.74
N TYR A 77 -12.41 1.88 -7.59
CA TYR A 77 -12.13 0.82 -6.61
C TYR A 77 -12.78 1.04 -5.24
N PHE A 78 -13.28 2.23 -4.95
CA PHE A 78 -13.81 2.59 -3.65
C PHE A 78 -15.23 3.13 -3.79
N LYS A 79 -16.15 2.62 -2.96
CA LYS A 79 -17.50 3.19 -2.86
C LYS A 79 -17.51 4.46 -2.02
N ASN A 80 -16.70 4.48 -0.97
CA ASN A 80 -16.48 5.60 -0.05
C ASN A 80 -15.04 5.51 0.44
N ILE A 81 -14.38 6.65 0.62
CA ILE A 81 -13.02 6.73 1.18
C ILE A 81 -12.98 7.84 2.23
N SER A 82 -12.39 7.55 3.39
CA SER A 82 -12.15 8.58 4.41
C SER A 82 -10.94 9.45 4.07
N GLU A 83 -10.86 10.67 4.59
CA GLU A 83 -9.68 11.55 4.41
C GLU A 83 -8.37 10.86 4.82
N LYS A 84 -8.41 10.05 5.89
CA LYS A 84 -7.24 9.31 6.38
C LYS A 84 -6.80 8.22 5.40
N GLU A 85 -7.75 7.47 4.83
CA GLU A 85 -7.47 6.49 3.78
C GLU A 85 -6.92 7.15 2.52
N LEU A 86 -7.45 8.31 2.16
CA LEU A 86 -7.02 9.09 1.00
C LEU A 86 -5.54 9.51 1.11
N ILE A 87 -5.13 10.04 2.27
CA ILE A 87 -3.73 10.40 2.54
C ILE A 87 -2.81 9.19 2.41
N TYR A 88 -3.25 8.02 2.89
CA TYR A 88 -2.44 6.81 2.88
C TYR A 88 -2.31 6.23 1.47
N LEU A 89 -3.40 6.29 0.71
CA LEU A 89 -3.43 5.91 -0.69
C LEU A 89 -2.50 6.81 -1.52
N GLU A 90 -2.57 8.13 -1.36
CA GLU A 90 -1.68 9.07 -2.05
C GLU A 90 -0.22 8.83 -1.66
N CYS A 91 0.07 8.62 -0.37
CA CYS A 91 1.41 8.28 0.11
C CYS A 91 1.95 7.01 -0.53
N MET A 92 1.12 5.95 -0.61
CA MET A 92 1.50 4.69 -1.27
C MET A 92 1.80 4.91 -2.76
N LEU A 93 0.89 5.53 -3.50
CA LEU A 93 1.02 5.76 -4.94
C LEU A 93 2.24 6.64 -5.27
N SER A 94 2.43 7.71 -4.51
CA SER A 94 3.59 8.59 -4.62
C SER A 94 4.90 7.85 -4.34
N SER A 95 4.92 7.00 -3.31
CA SER A 95 6.10 6.20 -2.95
C SER A 95 6.49 5.21 -4.04
N ILE A 96 5.52 4.49 -4.62
CA ILE A 96 5.79 3.47 -5.64
C ILE A 96 6.02 4.05 -7.04
N SER A 97 5.59 5.29 -7.30
CA SER A 97 5.73 5.96 -8.60
C SER A 97 7.19 5.98 -9.10
N LYS A 98 8.15 6.07 -8.18
CA LYS A 98 9.60 6.15 -8.46
C LYS A 98 10.28 4.79 -8.56
N LEU A 99 9.61 3.71 -8.18
CA LEU A 99 10.20 2.36 -8.13
C LEU A 99 10.16 1.65 -9.49
N LYS A 100 11.08 0.72 -9.74
CA LYS A 100 11.06 -0.11 -10.95
C LYS A 100 9.90 -1.11 -10.89
N VAL A 101 9.38 -1.51 -12.05
CA VAL A 101 8.41 -2.62 -12.14
C VAL A 101 9.01 -3.88 -11.51
N ASN A 102 8.16 -4.71 -10.91
CA ASN A 102 8.49 -5.90 -10.12
C ASN A 102 9.29 -5.64 -8.84
N THR A 103 9.51 -4.38 -8.44
CA THR A 103 10.10 -4.10 -7.13
C THR A 103 9.15 -4.58 -6.03
N PRO A 104 9.60 -5.47 -5.11
CA PRO A 104 8.82 -5.85 -3.95
C PRO A 104 8.87 -4.73 -2.91
N VAL A 105 7.73 -4.49 -2.27
CA VAL A 105 7.49 -3.39 -1.35
C VAL A 105 6.82 -3.94 -0.09
N ALA A 106 7.23 -3.40 1.05
CA ALA A 106 6.58 -3.59 2.33
C ALA A 106 6.10 -2.24 2.89
N VAL A 107 5.19 -2.33 3.85
CA VAL A 107 4.70 -1.19 4.61
C VAL A 107 5.10 -1.35 6.07
N ASP A 108 5.58 -0.28 6.70
CA ASP A 108 5.74 -0.18 8.15
C ASP A 108 5.19 1.14 8.67
N TYR A 109 4.82 1.18 9.95
CA TYR A 109 4.49 2.43 10.62
C TYR A 109 5.51 2.69 11.70
N ARG A 110 6.07 3.89 11.70
CA ARG A 110 7.03 4.30 12.71
C ARG A 110 6.45 5.43 13.52
N GLN A 111 6.65 5.36 14.84
CA GLN A 111 6.36 6.47 15.72
C GLN A 111 7.27 7.62 15.34
N LYS A 112 6.71 8.82 15.14
CA LYS A 112 7.45 9.99 14.69
C LYS A 112 8.53 10.42 15.70
N SER A 113 8.18 10.36 16.98
CA SER A 113 9.03 10.80 18.10
C SER A 113 8.70 10.01 19.37
N MET A 114 9.68 9.82 20.25
CA MET A 114 9.49 9.14 21.53
C MET A 114 8.49 9.93 22.40
N GLY A 115 7.30 9.36 22.64
CA GLY A 115 6.25 9.97 23.47
C GLY A 115 5.08 10.62 22.70
N GLU A 116 5.14 10.68 21.36
CA GLU A 116 4.01 11.16 20.53
C GLU A 116 3.18 9.99 20.02
N SER A 117 1.84 10.08 20.06
CA SER A 117 0.95 9.08 19.44
C SER A 117 0.84 9.21 17.91
N ILE A 118 1.74 9.96 17.28
CA ILE A 118 1.77 10.19 15.83
C ILE A 118 2.57 9.08 15.16
N PHE A 119 1.89 8.26 14.36
CA PHE A 119 2.49 7.20 13.56
C PHE A 119 2.52 7.59 12.08
N VAL A 120 3.69 7.44 11.46
CA VAL A 120 3.94 7.76 10.05
C VAL A 120 3.96 6.47 9.24
N LEU A 121 3.20 6.46 8.13
CA LEU A 121 3.23 5.39 7.14
C LEU A 121 4.52 5.48 6.32
N HIS A 122 5.26 4.38 6.25
CA HIS A 122 6.43 4.22 5.40
C HIS A 122 6.19 3.08 4.43
N VAL A 123 6.44 3.34 3.14
CA VAL A 123 6.37 2.35 2.07
C VAL A 123 7.76 2.22 1.49
N HIS A 124 8.41 1.08 1.70
CA HIS A 124 9.82 0.88 1.37
C HIS A 124 10.04 -0.35 0.51
N LYS A 125 11.03 -0.25 -0.40
CA LYS A 125 11.52 -1.39 -1.17
C LYS A 125 12.13 -2.41 -0.21
N ILE A 126 11.88 -3.68 -0.47
CA ILE A 126 12.54 -4.79 0.23
C ILE A 126 13.37 -5.63 -0.74
N ILE A 127 14.21 -6.51 -0.20
CA ILE A 127 14.82 -7.61 -0.97
C ILE A 127 13.97 -8.84 -0.69
N PHE A 128 13.33 -9.37 -1.73
CA PHE A 128 12.53 -10.58 -1.63
C PHE A 128 13.37 -11.76 -2.14
N TYR A 129 13.66 -12.72 -1.27
CA TYR A 129 14.33 -13.95 -1.66
C TYR A 129 13.27 -14.93 -2.15
N GLU A 130 13.31 -15.28 -3.44
CA GLU A 130 12.55 -16.41 -3.95
C GLU A 130 13.11 -17.67 -3.29
N GLN A 131 12.25 -18.44 -2.61
CA GLN A 131 12.63 -19.77 -2.13
C GLN A 131 12.51 -20.72 -3.32
N ASP A 132 13.65 -21.27 -3.77
CA ASP A 132 13.72 -22.40 -4.70
C ASP A 132 12.90 -23.60 -4.20
#